data_AF-A0A838SFC3-F1
#
_entry.id   AF-A0A838SFC3-F1
#
_cell.length_a   1.000
_cell.length_b   1.000
_cell.length_c   1.000
_cell.angle_alpha   90.00
_cell.angle_beta   90.00
_cell.angle_gamma   90.00
#
_symmetry.space_group_name_H-M   'P 1'
#
loop_
_entity.id
_entity.type
_entity.pdbx_description
1 polymer ?
#
loop_
_entity_poly.entity_id
_entity_poly.type
_entity_poly.pdbx_seq_one_letter_code
_entity_poly.pdbx_strand_id
1 'polypeptide(L)'
;MDDQRLGLTAFRERIKISRESSPHHWEASRKLMVPETLQATLPALIQRIQEASLDPIIQERLVDALQQLFNPTGRKEGNQVLKELTGFPPSKAVRALMVWGILNVNEGRESPEVYSGMRWEEILRDASNPYDLLRQTPTPSLLDIGAGDLSFEQELVDHYIPYLRTQRTPLTLHAFDRLIPGSGVGGVYHKNLQRERYLQSFSSEELRFKFWGGMDLETFSKSKGQLSRYSVSTCHAPANPTFAYEPSRLAPEIIHRHLQSTRGNYRKNRYEGEPILEVSHRGHTLTFPDWKFDILGPLALLKFMAQRSCVGILSAIDDEVFWEVLSQLLADDQFRPINEIFTKARLPDIFGKAFKELSAMAVGERKDLSTLADLRDPMPFEVAKKEDTQRSSRFRYVEIRRGTVLEGAPSSFTARQFSQMKEEATPWWVIMVTD
;
A
#
# COMPACT_ATOMS: atom_id res chain seq x y z
N MET A 1 -12.12 14.44 -21.83
CA MET A 1 -10.69 14.21 -21.54
C MET A 1 -10.08 15.58 -21.37
N ASP A 2 -10.12 16.16 -20.18
CA ASP A 2 -9.40 17.40 -19.90
C ASP A 2 -7.95 17.02 -19.62
N ASP A 3 -7.10 17.30 -20.60
CA ASP A 3 -5.64 17.21 -20.52
C ASP A 3 -5.18 18.30 -19.54
N GLN A 4 -5.22 17.99 -18.25
CA GLN A 4 -5.00 18.96 -17.17
C GLN A 4 -3.50 19.31 -17.10
N ARG A 5 -3.10 20.30 -17.88
CA ARG A 5 -1.72 20.80 -17.95
C ARG A 5 -1.31 21.49 -16.65
N LEU A 6 -0.05 21.30 -16.26
CA LEU A 6 0.50 21.92 -15.06
C LEU A 6 0.76 23.41 -15.27
N GLY A 7 0.00 24.24 -14.56
CA GLY A 7 0.27 25.67 -14.43
C GLY A 7 1.49 25.99 -13.56
N LEU A 8 1.89 27.27 -13.54
CA LEU A 8 3.15 27.73 -12.94
C LEU A 8 3.31 27.38 -11.45
N THR A 9 2.25 27.57 -10.66
CA THR A 9 2.29 27.28 -9.22
C THR A 9 2.53 25.78 -8.97
N ALA A 10 1.78 24.92 -9.67
CA ALA A 10 1.92 23.48 -9.55
C ALA A 10 3.30 22.98 -10.04
N PHE A 11 3.81 23.58 -11.12
CA PHE A 11 5.15 23.30 -11.62
C PHE A 11 6.25 23.63 -10.60
N ARG A 12 6.20 24.83 -9.99
CA ARG A 12 7.17 25.23 -8.95
C ARG A 12 7.14 24.31 -7.75
N GLU A 13 5.96 23.95 -7.28
CA GLU A 13 5.83 23.03 -6.15
C GLU A 13 6.38 21.64 -6.50
N ARG A 14 6.12 21.14 -7.71
CA ARG A 14 6.65 19.85 -8.18
C ARG A 14 8.18 19.83 -8.23
N ILE A 15 8.83 20.89 -8.70
CA ILE A 15 10.30 21.00 -8.69
C ILE A 15 10.82 21.02 -7.24
N LYS A 16 10.18 21.81 -6.37
CA LYS A 16 10.55 21.91 -4.96
C LYS A 16 10.45 20.56 -4.25
N ILE A 17 9.32 19.86 -4.41
CA ILE A 17 9.09 18.51 -3.89
C ILE A 17 10.14 17.54 -4.45
N SER A 18 10.40 17.56 -5.76
CA SER A 18 11.40 16.67 -6.38
C SER A 18 12.79 16.85 -5.77
N ARG A 19 13.18 18.09 -5.47
CA ARG A 19 14.46 18.38 -4.81
C ARG A 19 14.49 17.87 -3.37
N GLU A 20 13.42 18.12 -2.61
CA GLU A 20 13.36 17.81 -1.16
C GLU A 20 13.14 16.32 -0.89
N SER A 21 12.48 15.61 -1.81
CA SER A 21 12.27 14.16 -1.76
C SER A 21 13.49 13.35 -2.17
N SER A 22 14.43 13.93 -2.94
CA SER A 22 15.59 13.22 -3.49
C SER A 22 16.96 13.82 -3.07
N PRO A 23 17.36 13.77 -1.79
CA PRO A 23 18.63 14.36 -1.32
C PRO A 23 19.87 13.81 -2.03
N HIS A 24 19.90 12.51 -2.34
CA HIS A 24 21.02 11.88 -3.05
C HIS A 24 21.13 12.36 -4.50
N HIS A 25 20.01 12.48 -5.21
CA HIS A 25 19.97 13.09 -6.54
C HIS A 25 20.34 14.56 -6.54
N TRP A 26 19.92 15.29 -5.49
CA TRP A 26 20.36 16.67 -5.31
C TRP A 26 21.89 16.73 -5.19
N GLU A 27 22.52 15.87 -4.40
CA GLU A 27 23.98 15.82 -4.33
C GLU A 27 24.63 15.38 -5.65
N ALA A 28 24.09 14.37 -6.32
CA ALA A 28 24.58 13.90 -7.62
C ALA A 28 24.50 14.99 -8.71
N SER A 29 23.48 15.86 -8.66
CA SER A 29 23.31 16.95 -9.63
C SER A 29 24.48 17.94 -9.66
N ARG A 30 25.33 18.00 -8.61
CA ARG A 30 26.56 18.83 -8.65
C ARG A 30 27.49 18.41 -9.78
N LYS A 31 27.63 17.10 -10.03
CA LYS A 31 28.48 16.55 -11.08
C LYS A 31 27.97 16.88 -12.49
N LEU A 32 26.66 17.09 -12.62
CA LEU A 32 26.01 17.47 -13.88
C LEU A 32 26.16 18.97 -14.22
N MET A 33 26.63 19.79 -13.28
CA MET A 33 26.87 21.22 -13.51
C MET A 33 28.27 21.53 -14.07
N VAL A 34 29.13 20.51 -14.20
CA VAL A 34 30.42 20.61 -14.86
C VAL A 34 30.17 20.92 -16.36
N PRO A 35 30.86 21.90 -16.99
CA PRO A 35 30.50 22.40 -18.33
C PRO A 35 30.31 21.32 -19.39
N GLU A 36 31.22 20.35 -19.45
CA GLU A 36 31.20 19.25 -20.42
C GLU A 36 29.99 18.33 -20.20
N THR A 37 29.75 17.96 -18.93
CA THR A 37 28.61 17.12 -18.54
C THR A 37 27.28 17.86 -18.74
N LEU A 38 27.25 19.15 -18.43
CA LEU A 38 26.07 19.99 -18.57
C LEU A 38 25.69 20.10 -20.06
N GLN A 39 26.66 20.34 -20.94
CA GLN A 39 26.44 20.42 -22.37
C GLN A 39 25.92 19.08 -22.93
N ALA A 40 26.45 17.95 -22.45
CA ALA A 40 25.97 16.63 -22.84
C ALA A 40 24.57 16.28 -22.30
N THR A 41 24.19 16.78 -21.12
CA THR A 41 22.92 16.44 -20.46
C THR A 41 21.78 17.38 -20.85
N LEU A 42 22.08 18.58 -21.34
CA LEU A 42 21.08 19.60 -21.66
C LEU A 42 20.04 19.17 -22.71
N PRO A 43 20.40 18.49 -23.82
CA PRO A 43 19.41 18.02 -24.80
C PRO A 43 18.38 17.06 -24.19
N ALA A 44 18.83 16.15 -23.32
CA ALA A 44 17.93 15.23 -22.62
C ALA A 44 16.99 15.97 -21.66
N LEU A 45 17.47 17.03 -20.99
CA LEU A 45 16.63 17.83 -20.11
C LEU A 45 15.57 18.62 -20.90
N ILE A 46 15.96 19.19 -22.05
CA ILE A 46 15.05 19.90 -22.96
C ILE A 46 13.96 18.96 -23.47
N GLN A 47 14.34 17.77 -23.95
CA GLN A 47 13.39 16.76 -24.40
C GLN A 47 12.40 16.39 -23.28
N ARG A 48 12.88 16.25 -22.05
CA ARG A 48 12.03 15.92 -20.89
C ARG A 48 11.03 17.02 -20.54
N ILE A 49 11.41 18.28 -20.72
CA ILE A 49 10.50 19.42 -20.57
C ILE A 49 9.45 19.42 -21.68
N GLN A 50 9.84 19.10 -22.91
CA GLN A 50 8.95 19.00 -24.08
C GLN A 50 7.94 17.84 -23.96
N GLU A 51 8.33 16.73 -23.34
CA GLU A 51 7.46 15.57 -23.09
C GLU A 51 6.54 15.75 -21.87
N ALA A 52 6.80 16.73 -21.01
CA ALA A 52 6.03 16.94 -19.80
C ALA A 52 4.70 17.66 -20.08
N SER A 53 3.63 17.27 -19.38
CA SER A 53 2.30 17.93 -19.41
C SER A 53 2.31 19.29 -18.72
N LEU A 54 3.13 20.23 -19.22
CA LEU A 54 3.23 21.61 -18.75
C LEU A 54 2.32 22.52 -19.58
N ASP A 55 1.97 23.68 -19.02
CA ASP A 55 1.44 24.77 -19.83
C ASP A 55 2.42 25.11 -20.98
N PRO A 56 1.95 25.23 -22.25
CA PRO A 56 2.83 25.44 -23.39
C PRO A 56 3.71 26.69 -23.26
N ILE A 57 3.22 27.76 -22.63
CA ILE A 57 3.98 28.99 -22.44
C ILE A 57 5.15 28.75 -21.46
N ILE A 58 4.91 27.96 -20.42
CA ILE A 58 5.96 27.58 -19.46
C ILE A 58 7.00 26.69 -20.14
N GLN A 59 6.53 25.72 -20.92
CA GLN A 59 7.36 24.78 -21.65
C GLN A 59 8.30 25.50 -22.64
N GLU A 60 7.74 26.34 -23.50
CA GLU A 60 8.49 27.13 -24.49
C GLU A 60 9.54 28.02 -23.81
N ARG A 61 9.12 28.81 -22.81
CA ARG A 61 10.03 29.71 -22.09
C ARG A 61 11.14 28.97 -21.33
N LEU A 62 10.87 27.77 -20.80
CA LEU A 62 11.90 26.95 -20.17
C LEU A 62 12.93 26.43 -21.17
N VAL A 63 12.46 25.94 -22.33
CA VAL A 63 13.34 25.42 -23.38
C VAL A 63 14.24 26.53 -23.89
N ASP A 64 13.68 27.70 -24.19
CA ASP A 64 14.45 28.86 -24.66
C ASP A 64 15.50 29.29 -23.62
N ALA A 65 15.11 29.39 -22.35
CA ALA A 65 16.01 29.79 -21.28
C ALA A 65 17.17 28.80 -21.08
N LEU A 66 16.91 27.50 -21.27
CA LEU A 66 17.93 26.44 -21.20
C LEU A 66 18.88 26.48 -22.40
N GLN A 67 18.37 26.71 -23.61
CA GLN A 67 19.20 26.85 -24.82
C GLN A 67 20.15 28.07 -24.73
N GLN A 68 19.74 29.13 -24.03
CA GLN A 68 20.56 30.33 -23.83
C GLN A 68 21.68 30.18 -22.77
N LEU A 69 21.77 29.05 -22.04
CA LEU A 69 22.76 28.86 -20.95
C LEU A 69 24.22 29.03 -21.42
N PHE A 70 24.50 28.64 -22.66
CA PHE A 70 25.84 28.71 -23.26
C PHE A 70 26.01 29.90 -24.22
N ASN A 71 24.95 30.68 -24.45
CA ASN A 71 24.99 31.85 -25.33
C ASN A 71 25.35 33.12 -24.52
N PRO A 72 26.54 33.73 -24.71
CA PRO A 72 26.98 34.88 -23.92
C PRO A 72 26.00 36.06 -23.96
N THR A 73 25.32 36.26 -25.08
CA THR A 73 24.41 37.39 -25.33
C THR A 73 23.04 37.17 -24.68
N GLY A 74 22.55 35.93 -24.63
CA GLY A 74 21.22 35.58 -24.06
C GLY A 74 21.27 35.14 -22.59
N ARG A 75 22.44 34.78 -22.06
CA ARG A 75 22.57 34.14 -20.73
C ARG A 75 21.90 34.91 -19.58
N LYS A 76 21.91 36.25 -19.60
CA LYS A 76 21.28 37.05 -18.54
C LYS A 76 19.75 36.93 -18.57
N GLU A 77 19.16 36.95 -19.75
CA GLU A 77 17.72 36.82 -19.96
C GLU A 77 17.26 35.40 -19.61
N GLY A 78 17.95 34.38 -20.14
CA GLY A 78 17.68 32.98 -19.77
C GLY A 78 17.77 32.73 -18.26
N ASN A 79 18.76 33.29 -17.57
CA ASN A 79 18.88 33.20 -16.10
C ASN A 79 17.69 33.83 -15.36
N GLN A 80 17.19 34.96 -15.85
CA GLN A 80 16.04 35.65 -15.27
C GLN A 80 14.77 34.80 -15.46
N VAL A 81 14.56 34.25 -16.66
CA VAL A 81 13.44 33.35 -16.96
C VAL A 81 13.48 32.09 -16.10
N LEU A 82 14.65 31.47 -15.91
CA LEU A 82 14.79 30.31 -15.01
C LEU A 82 14.37 30.64 -13.58
N LYS A 83 14.78 31.81 -13.07
CA LYS A 83 14.40 32.26 -11.73
C LYS A 83 12.90 32.50 -11.62
N GLU A 84 12.30 33.13 -12.63
CA GLU A 84 10.86 33.35 -12.69
C GLU A 84 10.10 32.03 -12.74
N LEU A 85 10.50 31.07 -13.56
CA LEU A 85 9.70 29.85 -13.74
C LEU A 85 9.88 28.86 -12.59
N THR A 86 11.09 28.71 -12.04
CA THR A 86 11.35 27.72 -10.98
C THR A 86 11.36 28.29 -9.57
N GLY A 87 11.45 29.61 -9.40
CA GLY A 87 11.62 30.26 -8.08
C GLY A 87 13.02 30.13 -7.46
N PHE A 88 14.01 29.66 -8.23
CA PHE A 88 15.38 29.42 -7.73
C PHE A 88 16.42 30.30 -8.44
N PRO A 89 17.55 30.63 -7.80
CA PRO A 89 18.70 31.20 -8.49
C PRO A 89 19.16 30.30 -9.66
N PRO A 90 19.73 30.83 -10.75
CA PRO A 90 19.92 30.09 -12.00
C PRO A 90 20.64 28.75 -11.87
N SER A 91 21.75 28.69 -11.12
CA SER A 91 22.48 27.44 -10.88
C SER A 91 21.67 26.41 -10.10
N LYS A 92 20.84 26.86 -9.16
CA LYS A 92 19.92 26.00 -8.41
C LYS A 92 18.72 25.59 -9.26
N ALA A 93 18.24 26.46 -10.14
CA ALA A 93 17.15 26.19 -11.07
C ALA A 93 17.53 25.05 -12.02
N VAL A 94 18.70 25.14 -12.68
CA VAL A 94 19.20 24.07 -13.57
C VAL A 94 19.37 22.76 -12.80
N ARG A 95 19.98 22.78 -11.62
CA ARG A 95 20.11 21.55 -10.79
C ARG A 95 18.77 20.97 -10.39
N ALA A 96 17.80 21.79 -10.02
CA ALA A 96 16.48 21.33 -9.61
C ALA A 96 15.72 20.73 -10.80
N LEU A 97 15.88 21.31 -12.00
CA LEU A 97 15.39 20.76 -13.25
C LEU A 97 16.09 19.45 -13.61
N MET A 98 17.41 19.32 -13.40
CA MET A 98 18.13 18.05 -13.60
C MET A 98 17.67 16.97 -12.61
N VAL A 99 17.39 17.33 -11.36
CA VAL A 99 16.79 16.38 -10.41
C VAL A 99 15.42 15.97 -10.92
N TRP A 100 14.52 16.91 -11.19
CA TRP A 100 13.15 16.62 -11.63
C TRP A 100 13.06 15.85 -12.96
N GLY A 101 13.84 16.29 -13.96
CA GLY A 101 13.70 15.87 -15.35
C GLY A 101 14.71 14.83 -15.82
N ILE A 102 15.77 14.53 -15.05
CA ILE A 102 16.81 13.55 -15.44
C ILE A 102 17.04 12.50 -14.36
N LEU A 103 17.37 12.91 -13.13
CA LEU A 103 17.79 11.99 -12.07
C LEU A 103 16.60 11.30 -11.39
N ASN A 104 15.52 12.04 -11.17
CA ASN A 104 14.28 11.52 -10.57
C ASN A 104 13.37 10.81 -11.60
N VAL A 105 13.83 10.71 -12.85
CA VAL A 105 13.12 10.01 -13.94
C VAL A 105 13.01 8.53 -13.65
N ASN A 106 13.92 7.94 -12.87
CA ASN A 106 13.87 6.51 -12.53
C ASN A 106 13.23 6.23 -11.16
N GLU A 107 13.08 7.22 -10.29
CA GLU A 107 12.38 7.06 -9.00
C GLU A 107 10.88 7.41 -9.11
N GLY A 108 10.49 8.15 -10.15
CA GLY A 108 9.10 8.50 -10.46
C GLY A 108 8.49 7.83 -11.70
N ARG A 109 9.25 7.02 -12.46
CA ARG A 109 8.76 6.24 -13.61
C ARG A 109 8.76 4.73 -13.36
N GLU A 110 8.26 4.34 -12.20
CA GLU A 110 7.41 3.15 -12.15
C GLU A 110 5.98 3.65 -11.96
N SER A 111 5.45 4.37 -12.95
CA SER A 111 4.08 4.06 -13.33
C SER A 111 4.25 3.06 -14.46
N PRO A 112 4.17 1.76 -14.14
CA PRO A 112 4.12 0.74 -15.17
C PRO A 112 2.97 1.08 -16.11
N GLU A 113 2.90 0.42 -17.26
CA GLU A 113 1.58 0.19 -17.85
C GLU A 113 0.74 -0.54 -16.80
N VAL A 114 0.01 0.24 -15.99
CA VAL A 114 -0.92 -0.28 -15.01
C VAL A 114 -2.02 -0.88 -15.87
N TYR A 115 -2.04 -2.21 -15.94
CA TYR A 115 -3.17 -2.92 -16.50
C TYR A 115 -4.45 -2.30 -15.97
N SER A 116 -5.43 -2.13 -16.85
CA SER A 116 -6.76 -1.69 -16.42
C SER A 116 -7.32 -2.66 -15.37
N GLY A 117 -8.20 -2.20 -14.49
CA GLY A 117 -8.87 -3.08 -13.52
C GLY A 117 -9.52 -4.30 -14.18
N MET A 118 -10.04 -4.15 -15.41
CA MET A 118 -10.58 -5.26 -16.22
C MET A 118 -9.53 -6.34 -16.49
N ARG A 119 -8.30 -5.95 -16.86
CA ARG A 119 -7.25 -6.92 -17.16
C ARG A 119 -6.76 -7.65 -15.90
N TRP A 120 -6.71 -6.99 -14.76
CA TRP A 120 -6.41 -7.64 -13.48
C TRP A 120 -7.50 -8.63 -13.06
N GLU A 121 -8.76 -8.27 -13.27
CA GLU A 121 -9.91 -9.14 -13.02
C GLU A 121 -9.84 -10.41 -13.88
N GLU A 122 -9.59 -10.29 -15.19
CA GLU A 122 -9.42 -11.44 -16.09
C GLU A 122 -8.34 -12.41 -15.57
N ILE A 123 -7.17 -11.87 -15.22
CA ILE A 123 -6.03 -12.65 -14.72
C ILE A 123 -6.42 -13.41 -13.45
N LEU A 124 -7.10 -12.76 -12.51
CA LEU A 124 -7.47 -13.37 -11.23
C LEU A 124 -8.55 -14.43 -11.36
N ARG A 125 -9.51 -14.26 -12.28
CA ARG A 125 -10.55 -15.27 -12.55
C ARG A 125 -9.95 -16.59 -13.04
N ASP A 126 -8.83 -16.53 -13.76
CA ASP A 126 -8.13 -17.71 -14.27
C ASP A 126 -7.06 -18.25 -13.30
N ALA A 127 -6.59 -17.45 -12.34
CA ALA A 127 -5.51 -17.82 -11.45
C ALA A 127 -5.97 -18.65 -10.22
N SER A 128 -5.37 -19.83 -10.05
CA SER A 128 -5.50 -20.62 -8.82
C SER A 128 -4.72 -20.01 -7.65
N ASN A 129 -3.60 -19.36 -7.91
CA ASN A 129 -2.83 -18.61 -6.92
C ASN A 129 -2.90 -17.11 -7.26
N PRO A 130 -3.50 -16.26 -6.40
CA PRO A 130 -3.65 -14.83 -6.70
C PRO A 130 -2.31 -14.09 -6.83
N TYR A 131 -1.22 -14.59 -6.24
CA TYR A 131 0.11 -13.97 -6.39
C TYR A 131 0.77 -14.25 -7.75
N ASP A 132 0.24 -15.19 -8.56
CA ASP A 132 0.76 -15.45 -9.90
C ASP A 132 0.58 -14.28 -10.86
N LEU A 133 -0.24 -13.28 -10.49
CA LEU A 133 -0.29 -12.00 -11.18
C LEU A 133 1.09 -11.31 -11.25
N LEU A 134 1.99 -11.57 -10.29
CA LEU A 134 3.36 -11.06 -10.30
C LEU A 134 4.18 -11.59 -11.48
N ARG A 135 3.81 -12.75 -12.06
CA ARG A 135 4.46 -13.27 -13.27
C ARG A 135 3.98 -12.61 -14.55
N GLN A 136 2.84 -11.93 -14.50
CA GLN A 136 2.13 -11.42 -15.68
C GLN A 136 2.28 -9.90 -15.85
N THR A 137 2.78 -9.21 -14.84
CA THR A 137 2.99 -7.76 -14.84
C THR A 137 4.41 -7.39 -15.26
N PRO A 138 4.61 -6.32 -16.05
CA PRO A 138 5.94 -5.88 -16.45
C PRO A 138 6.79 -5.37 -15.27
N THR A 139 6.14 -5.01 -14.16
CA THR A 139 6.78 -4.41 -12.97
C THR A 139 6.21 -5.06 -11.71
N PRO A 140 6.63 -6.30 -11.40
CA PRO A 140 6.12 -7.01 -10.24
C PRO A 140 6.50 -6.25 -8.98
N SER A 141 5.47 -5.86 -8.23
CA SER A 141 5.64 -5.13 -6.99
C SER A 141 4.58 -5.54 -5.97
N LEU A 142 5.03 -5.82 -4.75
CA LEU A 142 4.18 -6.26 -3.65
C LEU A 142 4.47 -5.45 -2.39
N LEU A 143 3.39 -5.04 -1.71
CA LEU A 143 3.42 -4.46 -0.37
C LEU A 143 2.77 -5.40 0.65
N ASP A 144 3.52 -5.88 1.63
CA ASP A 144 2.98 -6.62 2.78
C ASP A 144 2.68 -5.69 3.97
N ILE A 145 1.47 -5.80 4.50
CA ILE A 145 0.90 -5.02 5.59
C ILE A 145 0.78 -5.93 6.82
N GLY A 146 1.61 -5.69 7.84
CA GLY A 146 1.68 -6.55 9.02
C GLY A 146 2.50 -7.82 8.77
N ALA A 147 3.67 -7.65 8.14
CA ALA A 147 4.56 -8.71 7.68
C ALA A 147 5.06 -9.70 8.75
N GLY A 148 5.06 -9.30 10.02
CA GLY A 148 5.48 -10.13 11.14
C GLY A 148 6.91 -10.64 11.01
N ASP A 149 7.06 -11.97 10.93
CA ASP A 149 8.34 -12.68 11.01
C ASP A 149 9.10 -12.83 9.67
N LEU A 150 8.57 -12.23 8.59
CA LEU A 150 9.06 -12.30 7.21
C LEU A 150 9.02 -13.68 6.55
N SER A 151 8.24 -14.62 7.09
CA SER A 151 8.08 -15.96 6.49
C SER A 151 7.41 -15.91 5.11
N PHE A 152 6.36 -15.08 4.97
CA PHE A 152 5.65 -14.90 3.71
C PHE A 152 6.58 -14.36 2.62
N GLU A 153 7.36 -13.32 2.92
CA GLU A 153 8.28 -12.69 1.97
C GLU A 153 9.37 -13.64 1.51
N GLN A 154 9.89 -14.46 2.42
CA GLN A 154 10.84 -15.51 2.06
C GLN A 154 10.20 -16.50 1.09
N GLU A 155 9.01 -17.04 1.40
CA GLU A 155 8.31 -17.98 0.51
C GLU A 155 7.98 -17.36 -0.85
N LEU A 156 7.54 -16.09 -0.87
CA LEU A 156 7.26 -15.33 -2.09
C LEU A 156 8.52 -15.21 -2.96
N VAL A 157 9.66 -14.82 -2.37
CA VAL A 157 10.92 -14.67 -3.07
C VAL A 157 11.41 -16.01 -3.63
N ASP A 158 11.36 -17.07 -2.83
CA ASP A 158 11.73 -18.43 -3.24
C ASP A 158 10.87 -18.91 -4.43
N HIS A 159 9.59 -18.54 -4.45
CA HIS A 159 8.64 -18.95 -5.47
C HIS A 159 8.73 -18.15 -6.78
N TYR A 160 9.01 -16.83 -6.70
CA TYR A 160 8.88 -15.93 -7.86
C TYR A 160 10.22 -15.44 -8.43
N ILE A 161 11.26 -15.26 -7.62
CA ILE A 161 12.56 -14.77 -8.13
C ILE A 161 13.18 -15.68 -9.20
N PRO A 162 13.16 -17.02 -9.08
CA PRO A 162 13.71 -17.88 -10.13
C PRO A 162 13.11 -17.61 -11.51
N TYR A 163 11.78 -17.43 -11.59
CA TYR A 163 11.09 -17.11 -12.82
C TYR A 163 11.43 -15.70 -13.31
N LEU A 164 11.32 -14.70 -12.43
CA LEU A 164 11.55 -13.30 -12.76
C LEU A 164 12.99 -13.02 -13.23
N ARG A 165 13.96 -13.75 -12.68
CA ARG A 165 15.36 -13.73 -13.12
C ARG A 165 15.50 -14.16 -14.59
N THR A 166 14.76 -15.18 -15.04
CA THR A 166 14.79 -15.59 -16.46
C THR A 166 14.26 -14.51 -17.40
N GLN A 167 13.32 -13.71 -16.90
CA GLN A 167 12.72 -12.58 -17.63
C GLN A 167 13.53 -11.28 -17.48
N ARG A 168 14.59 -11.28 -16.65
CA ARG A 168 15.38 -10.09 -16.27
C ARG A 168 14.49 -8.97 -15.71
N THR A 169 13.48 -9.35 -14.94
CA THR A 169 12.53 -8.42 -14.34
C THR A 169 12.76 -8.37 -12.83
N PRO A 170 13.10 -7.22 -12.23
CA PRO A 170 13.24 -7.12 -10.78
C PRO A 170 11.89 -7.18 -10.08
N LEU A 171 11.83 -7.83 -8.92
CA LEU A 171 10.71 -7.75 -7.99
C LEU A 171 10.93 -6.61 -6.98
N THR A 172 9.96 -5.70 -6.85
CA THR A 172 9.93 -4.76 -5.72
C THR A 172 9.10 -5.36 -4.59
N LEU A 173 9.73 -5.64 -3.45
CA LEU A 173 9.06 -6.24 -2.29
C LEU A 173 9.22 -5.34 -1.07
N HIS A 174 8.14 -4.71 -0.68
CA HIS A 174 8.09 -3.81 0.46
C HIS A 174 7.21 -4.41 1.55
N ALA A 175 7.59 -4.23 2.81
CA ALA A 175 6.90 -4.82 3.94
C ALA A 175 6.94 -3.86 5.13
N PHE A 176 5.84 -3.72 5.87
CA PHE A 176 5.88 -2.99 7.13
C PHE A 176 5.08 -3.67 8.23
N ASP A 177 5.47 -3.39 9.47
CA ASP A 177 4.81 -3.89 10.66
C ASP A 177 4.75 -2.83 11.76
N ARG A 178 3.71 -2.88 12.60
CA ARG A 178 3.56 -2.03 13.80
C ARG A 178 4.48 -2.47 14.93
N LEU A 179 4.91 -3.73 14.93
CA LEU A 179 5.91 -4.24 15.88
C LEU A 179 7.24 -3.54 15.66
N ILE A 180 7.80 -3.06 16.76
CA ILE A 180 9.11 -2.41 16.78
C ILE A 180 10.18 -3.52 16.81
N PRO A 181 11.13 -3.56 15.87
CA PRO A 181 12.22 -4.52 15.89
C PRO A 181 13.03 -4.39 17.18
N GLY A 182 13.19 -5.50 17.91
CA GLY A 182 13.92 -5.53 19.18
C GLY A 182 13.09 -5.22 20.43
N SER A 183 11.80 -4.91 20.29
CA SER A 183 10.90 -4.77 21.45
C SER A 183 10.69 -6.12 22.15
N GLY A 184 10.44 -6.08 23.47
CA GLY A 184 10.10 -7.26 24.27
C GLY A 184 8.64 -7.72 24.10
N VAL A 185 7.79 -6.91 23.45
CA VAL A 185 6.36 -7.20 23.23
C VAL A 185 6.08 -7.50 21.76
N GLY A 186 5.69 -8.75 21.49
CA GLY A 186 5.40 -9.25 20.14
C GLY A 186 5.79 -10.72 19.92
N GLY A 187 6.71 -11.25 20.74
CA GLY A 187 7.01 -12.68 20.82
C GLY A 187 7.42 -13.30 19.48
N VAL A 188 6.78 -14.41 19.11
CA VAL A 188 7.09 -15.15 17.87
C VAL A 188 6.74 -14.40 16.58
N TYR A 189 6.01 -13.28 16.68
CA TYR A 189 5.59 -12.47 15.53
C TYR A 189 6.61 -11.39 15.16
N HIS A 190 7.71 -11.26 15.91
CA HIS A 190 8.76 -10.32 15.54
C HIS A 190 9.48 -10.73 14.26
N LYS A 191 9.90 -9.72 13.50
CA LYS A 191 10.80 -9.86 12.37
C LYS A 191 11.96 -10.80 12.69
N ASN A 192 12.13 -11.83 11.87
CA ASN A 192 13.28 -12.71 11.93
C ASN A 192 14.48 -12.09 11.19
N LEU A 193 15.58 -11.83 11.92
CA LEU A 193 16.78 -11.21 11.37
C LEU A 193 17.50 -12.08 10.32
N GLN A 194 17.40 -13.41 10.41
CA GLN A 194 17.99 -14.30 9.41
C GLN A 194 17.23 -14.21 8.09
N ARG A 195 15.89 -14.14 8.14
CA ARG A 195 15.06 -13.94 6.94
C ARG A 195 15.29 -12.58 6.32
N GLU A 196 15.39 -11.53 7.12
CA GLU A 196 15.73 -10.20 6.60
C GLU A 196 17.09 -10.20 5.88
N ARG A 197 18.13 -10.80 6.49
CA ARG A 197 19.45 -10.92 5.84
C ARG A 197 19.40 -11.72 4.56
N TYR A 198 18.59 -12.78 4.52
CA TYR A 198 18.36 -13.56 3.31
C TYR A 198 17.75 -12.69 2.20
N LEU A 199 16.68 -11.97 2.50
CA LEU A 199 16.01 -11.07 1.54
C LEU A 199 16.93 -9.92 1.08
N GLN A 200 17.79 -9.41 1.96
CA GLN A 200 18.79 -8.38 1.63
C GLN A 200 20.00 -8.92 0.86
N SER A 201 20.16 -10.25 0.75
CA SER A 201 21.32 -10.84 0.05
C SER A 201 21.19 -10.82 -1.48
N PHE A 202 19.96 -10.63 -1.99
CA PHE A 202 19.70 -10.53 -3.43
C PHE A 202 20.19 -9.19 -4.00
N SER A 203 20.62 -9.21 -5.26
CA SER A 203 21.00 -7.98 -5.95
C SER A 203 19.77 -7.11 -6.24
N SER A 204 19.94 -5.79 -6.35
CA SER A 204 18.85 -4.86 -6.69
C SER A 204 18.30 -5.01 -8.10
N GLU A 205 18.99 -5.77 -8.95
CA GLU A 205 18.54 -6.19 -10.29
C GLU A 205 17.55 -7.35 -10.23
N GLU A 206 17.49 -8.07 -9.10
CA GLU A 206 16.59 -9.20 -8.89
C GLU A 206 15.48 -8.87 -7.88
N LEU A 207 15.86 -8.27 -6.74
CA LEU A 207 14.95 -7.98 -5.64
C LEU A 207 15.29 -6.63 -5.03
N ARG A 208 14.29 -5.75 -4.99
CA ARG A 208 14.33 -4.47 -4.27
C ARG A 208 13.52 -4.63 -3.00
N PHE A 209 14.19 -5.14 -1.96
CA PHE A 209 13.55 -5.42 -0.67
C PHE A 209 13.70 -4.26 0.31
N LYS A 210 12.61 -3.92 1.02
CA LYS A 210 12.67 -2.99 2.16
C LYS A 210 11.62 -3.34 3.21
N PHE A 211 12.05 -3.36 4.47
CA PHE A 211 11.19 -3.55 5.63
C PHE A 211 11.18 -2.30 6.52
N TRP A 212 9.99 -1.94 7.02
CA TRP A 212 9.83 -0.90 8.05
C TRP A 212 9.09 -1.43 9.27
N GLY A 213 9.75 -1.42 10.42
CA GLY A 213 9.10 -1.76 11.70
C GLY A 213 8.64 -0.52 12.46
N GLY A 214 7.69 -0.70 13.39
CA GLY A 214 7.07 0.40 14.14
C GLY A 214 6.22 1.33 13.28
N MET A 215 5.63 0.84 12.19
CA MET A 215 4.78 1.62 11.29
C MET A 215 3.33 1.12 11.28
N ASP A 216 2.41 2.05 11.40
CA ASP A 216 1.00 1.85 11.06
C ASP A 216 0.69 2.36 9.64
N LEU A 217 -0.58 2.22 9.21
CA LEU A 217 -1.02 2.62 7.87
C LEU A 217 -0.77 4.12 7.59
N GLU A 218 -0.95 4.98 8.58
CA GLU A 218 -0.79 6.43 8.43
C GLU A 218 0.68 6.82 8.32
N THR A 219 1.52 6.29 9.21
CA THR A 219 2.95 6.56 9.27
C THR A 219 3.65 6.02 8.03
N PHE A 220 3.30 4.79 7.61
CA PHE A 220 3.80 4.22 6.36
C PHE A 220 3.41 5.08 5.16
N SER A 221 2.17 5.61 5.14
CA SER A 221 1.70 6.44 4.04
C SER A 221 2.55 7.69 3.81
N LYS A 222 3.23 8.19 4.84
CA LYS A 222 4.13 9.36 4.80
C LYS A 222 5.60 8.97 4.65
N SER A 223 5.91 7.67 4.61
CA SER A 223 7.27 7.15 4.55
C SER A 223 7.93 7.40 3.19
N LYS A 224 9.26 7.51 3.19
CA LYS A 224 10.07 7.68 1.98
C LYS A 224 10.54 6.33 1.41
N GLY A 225 10.57 6.23 0.08
CA GLY A 225 11.04 5.06 -0.65
C GLY A 225 10.01 3.95 -0.83
N GLN A 226 8.73 4.20 -0.49
CA GLN A 226 7.61 3.39 -0.94
C GLN A 226 7.26 3.72 -2.39
N LEU A 227 6.65 2.78 -3.12
CA LEU A 227 6.03 3.07 -4.40
C LEU A 227 4.74 3.90 -4.21
N SER A 228 4.38 4.68 -5.22
CA SER A 228 3.08 5.37 -5.25
C SER A 228 1.94 4.36 -5.39
N ARG A 229 2.12 3.32 -6.20
CA ARG A 229 1.18 2.19 -6.37
C ARG A 229 1.94 0.89 -6.65
N TYR A 230 1.52 -0.18 -6.00
CA TYR A 230 2.04 -1.55 -6.16
C TYR A 230 1.13 -2.35 -7.09
N SER A 231 1.64 -3.44 -7.68
CA SER A 231 0.79 -4.42 -8.36
C SER A 231 -0.12 -5.09 -7.35
N VAL A 232 0.44 -5.52 -6.22
CA VAL A 232 -0.26 -6.20 -5.13
C VAL A 232 -0.02 -5.48 -3.80
N SER A 233 -1.05 -5.37 -2.97
CA SER A 233 -0.88 -5.27 -1.53
C SER A 233 -1.50 -6.49 -0.86
N THR A 234 -0.89 -6.96 0.22
CA THR A 234 -1.39 -8.11 0.99
C THR A 234 -1.43 -7.76 2.48
N CYS A 235 -2.38 -8.34 3.21
CA CYS A 235 -2.40 -8.32 4.66
C CYS A 235 -2.81 -9.72 5.13
N HIS A 236 -1.91 -10.38 5.84
CA HIS A 236 -2.13 -11.71 6.38
C HIS A 236 -2.63 -11.61 7.82
N ALA A 237 -3.73 -12.30 8.12
CA ALA A 237 -4.35 -12.32 9.45
C ALA A 237 -4.49 -10.91 10.06
N PRO A 238 -5.29 -10.00 9.43
CA PRO A 238 -5.41 -8.63 9.89
C PRO A 238 -5.72 -8.58 11.39
N ALA A 239 -5.00 -7.74 12.12
CA ALA A 239 -5.01 -7.79 13.59
C ALA A 239 -6.42 -7.57 14.18
N ASN A 240 -6.91 -8.56 14.91
CA ASN A 240 -8.03 -8.42 15.85
C ASN A 240 -7.50 -7.84 17.19
N PRO A 241 -8.15 -6.82 17.79
CA PRO A 241 -9.40 -6.16 17.38
C PRO A 241 -9.27 -4.98 16.41
N THR A 242 -8.06 -4.51 16.06
CA THR A 242 -7.80 -3.31 15.22
C THR A 242 -8.74 -3.15 14.02
N PHE A 243 -9.01 -4.24 13.29
CA PHE A 243 -9.83 -4.24 12.07
C PHE A 243 -11.17 -4.99 12.21
N ALA A 244 -11.53 -5.44 13.41
CA ALA A 244 -12.74 -6.21 13.68
C ALA A 244 -13.94 -5.34 14.10
N TYR A 245 -13.80 -4.02 14.11
CA TYR A 245 -14.84 -3.07 14.49
C TYR A 245 -14.74 -1.85 13.60
N GLU A 246 -15.82 -1.47 12.91
CA GLU A 246 -15.84 -0.30 12.03
C GLU A 246 -16.33 0.96 12.77
N PRO A 247 -15.48 1.98 13.00
CA PRO A 247 -15.85 3.19 13.74
C PRO A 247 -16.98 4.01 13.09
N SER A 248 -17.15 3.93 11.77
CA SER A 248 -18.25 4.65 11.09
C SER A 248 -19.64 4.08 11.41
N ARG A 249 -19.74 2.86 11.95
CA ARG A 249 -21.02 2.24 12.36
C ARG A 249 -21.11 1.91 13.86
N LEU A 250 -19.98 1.74 14.56
CA LEU A 250 -19.96 1.34 15.97
C LEU A 250 -19.43 2.46 16.87
N ALA A 251 -20.25 2.88 17.84
CA ALA A 251 -19.84 3.83 18.86
C ALA A 251 -18.70 3.27 19.75
N PRO A 252 -17.72 4.11 20.15
CA PRO A 252 -16.58 3.68 20.97
C PRO A 252 -16.96 2.94 22.26
N GLU A 253 -18.05 3.33 22.91
CA GLU A 253 -18.51 2.73 24.17
C GLU A 253 -19.02 1.29 23.97
N ILE A 254 -19.59 1.01 22.79
CA ILE A 254 -20.08 -0.33 22.43
C ILE A 254 -18.90 -1.25 22.16
N ILE A 255 -17.91 -0.77 21.40
CA ILE A 255 -16.68 -1.50 21.13
C ILE A 255 -15.95 -1.79 22.45
N HIS A 256 -15.79 -0.78 23.30
CA HIS A 256 -15.13 -0.93 24.60
C HIS A 256 -15.81 -1.97 25.50
N ARG A 257 -17.14 -1.87 25.63
CA ARG A 257 -17.94 -2.83 26.43
C ARG A 257 -17.81 -4.24 25.88
N HIS A 258 -17.86 -4.39 24.56
CA HIS A 258 -17.74 -5.70 23.92
C HIS A 258 -16.34 -6.29 24.13
N LEU A 259 -15.27 -5.53 23.91
CA LEU A 259 -13.89 -5.95 24.17
C LEU A 259 -13.67 -6.36 25.63
N GLN A 260 -14.21 -5.61 26.60
CA GLN A 260 -14.14 -6.01 28.01
C GLN A 260 -14.83 -7.35 28.26
N SER A 261 -15.98 -7.58 27.64
CA SER A 261 -16.75 -8.82 27.81
C SER A 261 -16.08 -10.05 27.16
N THR A 262 -15.41 -9.88 26.02
CA THR A 262 -14.84 -10.99 25.24
C THR A 262 -13.35 -11.19 25.48
N ARG A 263 -12.59 -10.11 25.65
CA ARG A 263 -11.13 -10.11 25.80
C ARG A 263 -10.67 -9.83 27.23
N GLY A 264 -11.58 -9.44 28.13
CA GLY A 264 -11.27 -9.16 29.54
C GLY A 264 -10.91 -7.69 29.82
N ASN A 265 -10.64 -7.38 31.09
CA ASN A 265 -10.28 -6.02 31.50
C ASN A 265 -8.87 -5.68 31.04
N TYR A 266 -8.66 -4.46 30.54
CA TYR A 266 -7.36 -4.05 30.03
C TYR A 266 -6.99 -2.63 30.46
N ARG A 267 -5.69 -2.39 30.58
CA ARG A 267 -5.11 -1.07 30.92
C ARG A 267 -3.75 -0.89 30.26
N LYS A 268 -3.39 0.37 29.99
CA LYS A 268 -2.00 0.70 29.58
C LYS A 268 -1.09 0.63 30.81
N ASN A 269 0.08 0.02 30.65
CA ASN A 269 1.11 -0.11 31.68
C ASN A 269 2.50 0.03 31.04
N ARG A 270 3.56 -0.19 31.82
CA ARG A 270 4.94 -0.29 31.33
C ARG A 270 5.59 -1.59 31.79
N TYR A 271 6.34 -2.23 30.91
CA TYR A 271 7.17 -3.40 31.20
C TYR A 271 8.59 -3.13 30.72
N GLU A 272 9.57 -3.20 31.64
CA GLU A 272 10.98 -2.86 31.37
C GLU A 272 11.19 -1.49 30.70
N GLY A 273 10.28 -0.54 30.97
CA GLY A 273 10.32 0.82 30.41
C GLY A 273 9.56 0.99 29.09
N GLU A 274 9.19 -0.11 28.41
CA GLU A 274 8.38 -0.10 27.19
C GLU A 274 6.88 0.01 27.51
N PRO A 275 6.08 0.76 26.71
CA PRO A 275 4.64 0.83 26.88
C PRO A 275 3.98 -0.49 26.46
N ILE A 276 3.08 -0.99 27.30
CA ILE A 276 2.35 -2.24 27.05
C ILE A 276 0.85 -2.08 27.30
N LEU A 277 0.07 -2.96 26.68
CA LEU A 277 -1.31 -3.22 27.04
C LEU A 277 -1.35 -4.47 27.92
N GLU A 278 -1.78 -4.30 29.18
CA GLU A 278 -1.98 -5.39 30.12
C GLU A 278 -3.44 -5.81 30.07
N VAL A 279 -3.70 -7.09 29.77
CA VAL A 279 -5.05 -7.66 29.65
C VAL A 279 -5.22 -8.77 30.68
N SER A 280 -6.22 -8.62 31.55
CA SER A 280 -6.63 -9.62 32.54
C SER A 280 -7.82 -10.41 32.02
N HIS A 281 -7.61 -11.69 31.68
CA HIS A 281 -8.64 -12.57 31.14
C HIS A 281 -8.59 -13.95 31.80
N ARG A 282 -9.73 -14.43 32.32
CA ARG A 282 -9.88 -15.76 32.95
C ARG A 282 -8.81 -16.09 34.00
N GLY A 283 -8.38 -15.10 34.79
CA GLY A 283 -7.38 -15.26 35.85
C GLY A 283 -5.92 -15.18 35.39
N HIS A 284 -5.67 -14.94 34.10
CA HIS A 284 -4.33 -14.73 33.54
C HIS A 284 -4.13 -13.27 33.14
N THR A 285 -2.90 -12.79 33.31
CA THR A 285 -2.46 -11.48 32.82
C THR A 285 -1.58 -11.68 31.59
N LEU A 286 -2.01 -11.14 30.45
CA LEU A 286 -1.28 -11.15 29.20
C LEU A 286 -0.78 -9.75 28.87
N THR A 287 0.38 -9.65 28.24
CA THR A 287 0.98 -8.40 27.80
C THR A 287 1.03 -8.35 26.28
N PHE A 288 0.61 -7.21 25.73
CA PHE A 288 0.61 -6.94 24.31
C PHE A 288 1.26 -5.58 24.04
N PRO A 289 1.63 -5.28 22.79
CA PRO A 289 1.90 -3.89 22.40
C PRO A 289 0.76 -2.96 22.82
N ASP A 290 1.08 -1.76 23.27
CA ASP A 290 0.12 -0.78 23.83
C ASP A 290 -0.98 -0.35 22.84
N TRP A 291 -0.72 -0.58 21.56
CA TRP A 291 -1.58 -0.29 20.43
C TRP A 291 -2.46 -1.45 19.98
N LYS A 292 -2.35 -2.63 20.60
CA LYS A 292 -3.07 -3.86 20.18
C LYS A 292 -4.59 -3.65 20.09
N PHE A 293 -5.15 -2.78 20.93
CA PHE A 293 -6.59 -2.46 20.97
C PHE A 293 -6.93 -1.10 20.34
N ASP A 294 -6.00 -0.48 19.59
CA ASP A 294 -6.31 0.72 18.82
C ASP A 294 -7.21 0.33 17.64
N ILE A 295 -8.44 0.82 17.63
CA ILE A 295 -9.43 0.49 16.62
C ILE A 295 -9.30 1.43 15.42
N LEU A 296 -9.06 0.85 14.24
CA LEU A 296 -9.03 1.56 12.96
C LEU A 296 -10.22 1.23 12.07
N GLY A 297 -10.64 -0.04 12.10
CA GLY A 297 -11.73 -0.56 11.28
C GLY A 297 -11.32 -1.03 9.88
N PRO A 298 -12.08 -1.95 9.30
CA PRO A 298 -11.80 -2.54 7.99
C PRO A 298 -11.79 -1.49 6.87
N LEU A 299 -12.59 -0.43 6.96
CA LEU A 299 -12.66 0.58 5.90
C LEU A 299 -11.32 1.31 5.71
N ALA A 300 -10.58 1.56 6.80
CA ALA A 300 -9.25 2.16 6.73
C ALA A 300 -8.23 1.25 6.02
N LEU A 301 -8.28 -0.05 6.26
CA LEU A 301 -7.44 -1.04 5.58
C LEU A 301 -7.79 -1.13 4.09
N LEU A 302 -9.09 -1.24 3.77
CA LEU A 302 -9.58 -1.25 2.39
C LEU A 302 -9.18 0.02 1.62
N LYS A 303 -9.33 1.20 2.23
CA LYS A 303 -8.89 2.48 1.67
C LYS A 303 -7.39 2.46 1.38
N PHE A 304 -6.59 2.03 2.34
CA PHE A 304 -5.13 1.96 2.19
C PHE A 304 -4.73 1.04 1.05
N MET A 305 -5.27 -0.19 1.00
CA MET A 305 -4.99 -1.15 -0.09
C MET A 305 -5.44 -0.62 -1.45
N ALA A 306 -6.61 0.01 -1.52
CA ALA A 306 -7.15 0.57 -2.76
C ALA A 306 -6.29 1.72 -3.31
N GLN A 307 -5.78 2.58 -2.42
CA GLN A 307 -4.91 3.69 -2.80
C GLN A 307 -3.50 3.24 -3.17
N ARG A 308 -3.02 2.16 -2.56
CA ARG A 308 -1.64 1.70 -2.69
C ARG A 308 -1.45 0.59 -3.69
N SER A 309 -2.49 -0.06 -4.20
CA SER A 309 -2.29 -1.21 -5.09
C SER A 309 -3.33 -1.32 -6.19
N CYS A 310 -3.07 -2.16 -7.17
CA CYS A 310 -4.05 -2.54 -8.18
C CYS A 310 -4.92 -3.68 -7.66
N VAL A 311 -4.28 -4.67 -7.02
CA VAL A 311 -4.91 -5.83 -6.40
C VAL A 311 -4.61 -5.85 -4.90
N GLY A 312 -5.66 -5.97 -4.09
CA GLY A 312 -5.55 -6.18 -2.64
C GLY A 312 -5.87 -7.62 -2.26
N ILE A 313 -5.04 -8.25 -1.43
CA ILE A 313 -5.25 -9.61 -0.94
C ILE A 313 -5.28 -9.60 0.59
N LEU A 314 -6.44 -9.91 1.16
CA LEU A 314 -6.57 -10.23 2.58
C LEU A 314 -6.62 -11.75 2.70
N SER A 315 -5.78 -12.34 3.55
CA SER A 315 -5.73 -13.79 3.72
C SER A 315 -5.68 -14.18 5.18
N ALA A 316 -6.06 -15.42 5.48
CA ALA A 316 -6.17 -15.94 6.85
C ALA A 316 -6.99 -15.01 7.77
N ILE A 317 -8.07 -14.44 7.23
CA ILE A 317 -8.96 -13.51 7.94
C ILE A 317 -9.85 -14.32 8.89
N ASP A 318 -9.89 -13.95 10.16
CA ASP A 318 -10.84 -14.53 11.12
C ASP A 318 -12.29 -14.11 10.82
N ASP A 319 -13.27 -14.79 11.43
CA ASP A 319 -14.69 -14.53 11.19
C ASP A 319 -15.10 -13.09 11.55
N GLU A 320 -14.60 -12.52 12.64
CA GLU A 320 -15.01 -11.18 13.09
C GLU A 320 -14.56 -10.12 12.08
N VAL A 321 -13.30 -10.17 11.67
CA VAL A 321 -12.75 -9.25 10.66
C VAL A 321 -13.40 -9.50 9.30
N PHE A 322 -13.64 -10.75 8.92
CA PHE A 322 -14.22 -11.10 7.62
C PHE A 322 -15.60 -10.47 7.42
N TRP A 323 -16.53 -10.68 8.37
CA TRP A 323 -17.88 -10.13 8.23
C TRP A 323 -17.90 -8.60 8.27
N GLU A 324 -17.00 -8.00 9.04
CA GLU A 324 -16.81 -6.55 9.03
C GLU A 324 -16.28 -6.04 7.70
N VAL A 325 -15.29 -6.70 7.09
CA VAL A 325 -14.82 -6.37 5.73
C VAL A 325 -15.97 -6.47 4.71
N LEU A 326 -16.76 -7.55 4.75
CA LEU A 326 -17.89 -7.75 3.83
C LEU A 326 -18.94 -6.64 3.99
N SER A 327 -19.23 -6.23 5.22
CA SER A 327 -20.18 -5.13 5.47
C SER A 327 -19.77 -3.83 4.77
N GLN A 328 -18.47 -3.59 4.57
CA GLN A 328 -17.97 -2.40 3.89
C GLN A 328 -18.00 -2.52 2.37
N LEU A 329 -17.90 -3.74 1.84
CA LEU A 329 -17.82 -4.03 0.40
C LEU A 329 -19.19 -4.14 -0.27
N LEU A 330 -20.24 -4.56 0.46
CA LEU A 330 -21.59 -4.72 -0.08
C LEU A 330 -22.35 -3.39 -0.12
N ALA A 331 -23.23 -3.19 -1.09
CA ALA A 331 -23.89 -1.89 -1.31
C ALA A 331 -24.96 -1.56 -0.26
N ASP A 332 -25.82 -2.52 0.08
CA ASP A 332 -27.01 -2.30 0.91
C ASP A 332 -26.64 -1.90 2.35
N ASP A 333 -27.32 -0.89 2.89
CA ASP A 333 -27.11 -0.40 4.25
C ASP A 333 -27.56 -1.41 5.31
N GLN A 334 -28.42 -2.38 4.97
CA GLN A 334 -28.79 -3.47 5.88
C GLN A 334 -27.58 -4.26 6.38
N PHE A 335 -26.50 -4.35 5.57
CA PHE A 335 -25.27 -5.04 5.95
C PHE A 335 -24.45 -4.28 6.98
N ARG A 336 -24.79 -3.01 7.27
CA ARG A 336 -24.07 -2.13 8.20
C ARG A 336 -25.00 -1.56 9.28
N PRO A 337 -25.64 -2.41 10.10
CA PRO A 337 -26.46 -1.91 11.20
C PRO A 337 -25.62 -1.05 12.15
N ILE A 338 -26.16 0.11 12.50
CA ILE A 338 -25.52 1.05 13.41
C ILE A 338 -25.55 0.49 14.83
N ASN A 339 -24.41 0.55 15.52
CA ASN A 339 -24.26 0.20 16.92
C ASN A 339 -24.59 -1.27 17.26
N GLU A 340 -24.55 -2.15 16.27
CA GLU A 340 -24.81 -3.58 16.43
C GLU A 340 -23.55 -4.41 16.16
N ILE A 341 -23.06 -5.11 17.18
CA ILE A 341 -21.93 -6.05 17.04
C ILE A 341 -22.39 -7.27 16.26
N PHE A 342 -21.59 -7.70 15.28
CA PHE A 342 -21.87 -8.94 14.57
C PHE A 342 -21.65 -10.14 15.50
N THR A 343 -22.68 -10.95 15.62
CA THR A 343 -22.64 -12.21 16.38
C THR A 343 -23.12 -13.34 15.49
N LYS A 344 -22.68 -14.58 15.75
CA LYS A 344 -23.11 -15.76 14.99
C LYS A 344 -24.63 -15.90 14.87
N ALA A 345 -25.37 -15.44 15.88
CA ALA A 345 -26.84 -15.47 15.88
C ALA A 345 -27.48 -14.43 14.96
N ARG A 346 -26.82 -13.29 14.72
CA ARG A 346 -27.37 -12.15 13.96
C ARG A 346 -26.86 -12.06 12.53
N LEU A 347 -25.71 -12.66 12.24
CA LEU A 347 -25.17 -12.73 10.87
C LEU A 347 -26.16 -13.28 9.83
N PRO A 348 -26.99 -14.32 10.10
CA PRO A 348 -27.99 -14.78 9.14
C PRO A 348 -29.03 -13.72 8.80
N ASP A 349 -29.48 -12.93 9.79
CA ASP A 349 -30.48 -11.88 9.58
C ASP A 349 -29.91 -10.71 8.78
N ILE A 350 -28.64 -10.35 9.04
CA ILE A 350 -27.97 -9.20 8.44
C ILE A 350 -27.53 -9.50 6.99
N PHE A 351 -26.93 -10.66 6.76
CA PHE A 351 -26.30 -11.01 5.48
C PHE A 351 -27.14 -11.97 4.63
N GLY A 352 -28.19 -12.57 5.18
CA GLY A 352 -29.18 -13.36 4.45
C GLY A 352 -28.57 -14.42 3.53
N LYS A 353 -28.81 -14.26 2.22
CA LYS A 353 -28.29 -15.15 1.17
C LYS A 353 -26.75 -15.24 1.20
N ALA A 354 -26.06 -14.11 1.38
CA ALA A 354 -24.60 -14.08 1.41
C ALA A 354 -24.06 -14.92 2.58
N PHE A 355 -24.66 -14.81 3.77
CA PHE A 355 -24.30 -15.67 4.91
C PHE A 355 -24.48 -17.15 4.57
N LYS A 356 -25.68 -17.53 4.11
CA LYS A 356 -26.00 -18.92 3.79
C LYS A 356 -25.02 -19.52 2.79
N GLU A 357 -24.72 -18.81 1.71
CA GLU A 357 -23.86 -19.33 0.65
C GLU A 357 -22.38 -19.35 1.02
N LEU A 358 -21.89 -18.33 1.74
CA LEU A 358 -20.49 -18.29 2.16
C LEU A 358 -20.21 -19.29 3.28
N SER A 359 -21.10 -19.41 4.27
CA SER A 359 -20.95 -20.38 5.36
C SER A 359 -21.03 -21.84 4.91
N ALA A 360 -21.64 -22.11 3.75
CA ALA A 360 -21.69 -23.43 3.14
C ALA A 360 -20.44 -23.77 2.30
N MET A 361 -19.52 -22.83 2.09
CA MET A 361 -18.36 -23.05 1.25
C MET A 361 -17.43 -24.12 1.83
N ALA A 362 -17.03 -25.07 1.00
CA ALA A 362 -15.96 -26.01 1.33
C ALA A 362 -14.58 -25.33 1.26
N VAL A 363 -13.59 -25.88 1.96
CA VAL A 363 -12.20 -25.39 1.88
C VAL A 363 -11.69 -25.51 0.44
N GLY A 364 -11.08 -24.43 -0.05
CA GLY A 364 -10.60 -24.30 -1.43
C GLY A 364 -11.64 -23.74 -2.41
N GLU A 365 -12.92 -23.64 -2.02
CA GLU A 365 -13.93 -23.01 -2.88
C GLU A 365 -13.72 -21.51 -3.01
N ARG A 366 -14.14 -20.99 -4.16
CA ARG A 366 -14.11 -19.57 -4.51
C ARG A 366 -15.51 -19.08 -4.91
N LYS A 367 -15.85 -17.85 -4.55
CA LYS A 367 -17.08 -17.17 -4.96
C LYS A 367 -16.81 -15.72 -5.34
N ASP A 368 -17.39 -15.28 -6.45
CA ASP A 368 -17.47 -13.86 -6.80
C ASP A 368 -18.56 -13.20 -5.94
N LEU A 369 -18.18 -12.22 -5.13
CA LEU A 369 -19.09 -11.57 -4.18
C LEU A 369 -20.28 -10.89 -4.88
N SER A 370 -20.09 -10.39 -6.11
CA SER A 370 -21.15 -9.74 -6.90
C SER A 370 -22.29 -10.68 -7.27
N THR A 371 -22.07 -12.01 -7.21
CA THR A 371 -23.13 -13.01 -7.43
C THR A 371 -24.05 -13.20 -6.21
N LEU A 372 -23.60 -12.71 -5.05
CA LEU A 372 -24.31 -12.83 -3.78
C LEU A 372 -25.14 -11.58 -3.45
N ALA A 373 -24.55 -10.40 -3.66
CA ALA A 373 -25.17 -9.09 -3.48
C ALA A 373 -24.38 -8.01 -4.24
N ASP A 374 -25.01 -6.87 -4.49
CA ASP A 374 -24.37 -5.74 -5.19
C ASP A 374 -23.17 -5.21 -4.41
N LEU A 375 -22.09 -4.90 -5.14
CA LEU A 375 -20.90 -4.25 -4.58
C LEU A 375 -21.13 -2.75 -4.41
N ARG A 376 -20.54 -2.20 -3.37
CA ARG A 376 -20.63 -0.79 -3.05
C ARG A 376 -19.83 0.06 -4.05
N ASP A 377 -20.52 1.01 -4.68
CA ASP A 377 -19.94 1.96 -5.63
C ASP A 377 -20.66 3.31 -5.51
N PRO A 378 -20.00 4.40 -5.07
CA PRO A 378 -18.59 4.50 -4.66
C PRO A 378 -18.31 3.93 -3.26
N MET A 379 -17.06 3.55 -2.98
CA MET A 379 -16.63 3.31 -1.59
C MET A 379 -16.58 4.64 -0.81
N PRO A 380 -16.96 4.67 0.48
CA PRO A 380 -17.02 5.88 1.30
C PRO A 380 -15.64 6.29 1.83
N PHE A 381 -14.63 6.30 0.97
CA PHE A 381 -13.31 6.79 1.37
C PHE A 381 -13.42 8.30 1.53
N GLU A 382 -13.22 8.82 2.75
CA GLU A 382 -13.33 10.26 3.02
C GLU A 382 -12.61 11.09 1.96
N VAL A 383 -13.34 12.05 1.38
CA VAL A 383 -12.86 12.99 0.37
C VAL A 383 -11.74 13.82 0.98
N ALA A 384 -10.50 13.63 0.51
CA ALA A 384 -9.42 14.54 0.84
C ALA A 384 -9.82 15.97 0.43
N LYS A 385 -9.55 16.96 1.29
CA LYS A 385 -9.94 18.36 1.10
C LYS A 385 -9.64 18.87 -0.32
N LYS A 386 -10.71 19.22 -1.06
CA LYS A 386 -10.88 20.15 -2.20
C LYS A 386 -9.87 20.27 -3.35
N GLU A 387 -8.66 19.71 -3.31
CA GLU A 387 -7.67 19.84 -4.40
C GLU A 387 -7.25 18.51 -5.02
N ASP A 388 -7.61 17.36 -4.43
CA ASP A 388 -7.44 16.06 -5.07
C ASP A 388 -8.73 15.69 -5.82
N THR A 389 -8.67 15.66 -7.15
CA THR A 389 -9.62 14.97 -8.01
C THR A 389 -9.52 13.46 -7.78
N GLN A 390 -9.88 13.00 -6.58
CA GLN A 390 -10.03 11.58 -6.30
C GLN A 390 -11.20 11.05 -7.13
N ARG A 391 -10.88 10.27 -8.16
CA ARG A 391 -11.84 9.37 -8.79
C ARG A 391 -12.51 8.56 -7.69
N SER A 392 -13.84 8.43 -7.75
CA SER A 392 -14.57 7.41 -7.00
C SER A 392 -13.74 6.12 -7.01
N SER A 393 -13.31 5.67 -5.84
CA SER A 393 -12.60 4.42 -5.72
C SER A 393 -13.64 3.34 -5.48
N ARG A 394 -13.71 2.37 -6.38
CA ARG A 394 -14.58 1.20 -6.28
C ARG A 394 -13.75 -0.06 -6.41
N PHE A 395 -14.23 -1.14 -5.83
CA PHE A 395 -13.70 -2.47 -6.13
C PHE A 395 -14.50 -3.07 -7.26
N ARG A 396 -13.85 -3.21 -8.41
CA ARG A 396 -14.46 -3.77 -9.62
C ARG A 396 -14.80 -5.24 -9.46
N TYR A 397 -13.90 -5.98 -8.80
CA TYR A 397 -14.00 -7.40 -8.56
C TYR A 397 -13.64 -7.71 -7.12
N VAL A 398 -14.44 -8.58 -6.49
CA VAL A 398 -14.18 -9.10 -5.15
C VAL A 398 -14.42 -10.60 -5.16
N GLU A 399 -13.36 -11.36 -4.91
CA GLU A 399 -13.41 -12.82 -4.78
C GLU A 399 -13.22 -13.23 -3.33
N ILE A 400 -14.10 -14.13 -2.87
CA ILE A 400 -14.00 -14.77 -1.58
C ILE A 400 -13.48 -16.18 -1.76
N ARG A 401 -12.51 -16.60 -0.94
CA ARG A 401 -12.10 -18.00 -0.84
C ARG A 401 -12.15 -18.50 0.59
N ARG A 402 -12.44 -19.78 0.75
CA ARG A 402 -12.46 -20.45 2.05
C ARG A 402 -11.16 -21.21 2.28
N GLY A 403 -10.46 -20.97 3.37
CA GLY A 403 -9.28 -21.75 3.74
C GLY A 403 -8.16 -20.95 4.38
N THR A 404 -7.29 -21.68 5.08
CA THR A 404 -6.12 -21.14 5.78
C THR A 404 -4.97 -20.81 4.85
N VAL A 405 -4.65 -21.77 3.99
CA VAL A 405 -3.59 -21.68 2.98
C VAL A 405 -4.17 -22.15 1.66
N LEU A 406 -3.69 -21.58 0.57
CA LEU A 406 -4.02 -22.02 -0.78
C LEU A 406 -2.84 -22.78 -1.35
N GLU A 407 -3.13 -23.86 -2.07
CA GLU A 407 -2.08 -24.65 -2.71
C GLU A 407 -1.27 -23.79 -3.68
N GLY A 408 0.06 -23.87 -3.58
CA GLY A 408 0.98 -23.09 -4.39
C GLY A 408 1.12 -21.60 -4.00
N ALA A 409 0.27 -21.08 -3.11
CA ALA A 409 0.37 -19.69 -2.65
C ALA A 409 1.34 -19.56 -1.46
N PRO A 410 2.23 -18.55 -1.46
CA PRO A 410 3.03 -18.22 -0.30
C PRO A 410 2.13 -17.84 0.88
N SER A 411 2.58 -18.15 2.10
CA SER A 411 1.77 -17.95 3.30
C SER A 411 2.58 -17.45 4.49
N SER A 412 1.95 -16.65 5.34
CA SER A 412 2.59 -16.15 6.56
C SER A 412 2.62 -17.21 7.67
N PHE A 413 3.50 -17.00 8.64
CA PHE A 413 3.57 -17.80 9.85
C PHE A 413 2.22 -17.88 10.55
N THR A 414 1.54 -16.75 10.75
CA THR A 414 0.23 -16.68 11.41
C THR A 414 -0.82 -17.47 10.66
N ALA A 415 -0.85 -17.38 9.32
CA ALA A 415 -1.75 -18.19 8.51
C ALA A 415 -1.52 -19.70 8.78
N ARG A 416 -0.27 -20.17 8.80
CA ARG A 416 0.02 -21.59 9.09
C ARG A 416 -0.42 -22.02 10.50
N GLN A 417 -0.38 -21.11 11.49
CA GLN A 417 -0.81 -21.40 12.86
C GLN A 417 -2.33 -21.65 12.99
N PHE A 418 -3.18 -21.05 12.15
CA PHE A 418 -4.63 -21.26 12.22
C PHE A 418 -5.03 -22.74 12.10
N SER A 419 -4.27 -23.54 11.34
CA SER A 419 -4.53 -25.00 11.23
C SER A 419 -4.36 -25.75 12.56
N GLN A 420 -3.64 -25.17 13.52
CA GLN A 420 -3.37 -25.74 14.84
C GLN A 420 -4.34 -25.20 15.91
N MET A 421 -5.13 -24.16 15.60
CA MET A 421 -6.06 -23.52 16.51
C MET A 421 -7.41 -24.25 16.49
N LYS A 422 -7.65 -25.14 17.46
CA LYS A 422 -8.86 -25.98 17.53
C LYS A 422 -10.17 -25.21 17.73
N GLU A 423 -10.10 -24.03 18.31
CA GLU A 423 -11.27 -23.21 18.66
C GLU A 423 -11.62 -22.19 17.58
N GLU A 424 -10.73 -21.95 16.62
CA GLU A 424 -10.91 -20.97 15.56
C GLU A 424 -11.66 -21.59 14.38
N ALA A 425 -12.57 -20.82 13.79
CA ALA A 425 -13.18 -21.21 12.53
C ALA A 425 -12.11 -21.25 11.43
N THR A 426 -12.33 -22.07 10.39
CA THR A 426 -11.49 -21.96 9.19
C THR A 426 -11.50 -20.51 8.71
N PRO A 427 -10.37 -19.91 8.34
CA PRO A 427 -10.34 -18.51 7.98
C PRO A 427 -10.71 -18.28 6.51
N TRP A 428 -10.74 -17.00 6.12
CA TRP A 428 -11.17 -16.53 4.82
C TRP A 428 -10.05 -15.84 4.04
N TRP A 429 -10.26 -15.74 2.72
CA TRP A 429 -9.53 -14.85 1.85
C TRP A 429 -10.51 -13.89 1.16
N VAL A 430 -10.09 -12.63 1.02
CA VAL A 430 -10.80 -11.60 0.25
C VAL A 430 -9.81 -10.98 -0.71
N ILE A 431 -10.00 -11.21 -2.00
CA ILE A 431 -9.15 -10.72 -3.08
C ILE A 431 -9.92 -9.65 -3.84
N MET A 432 -9.32 -8.48 -4.04
CA MET A 432 -10.01 -7.30 -4.54
C MET A 432 -9.24 -6.66 -5.67
N VAL A 433 -9.94 -6.21 -6.71
CA VAL A 433 -9.37 -5.44 -7.82
C VAL A 433 -9.94 -4.04 -7.81
N THR A 434 -9.04 -3.06 -7.83
CA THR A 434 -9.39 -1.64 -7.98
C THR A 434 -9.57 -1.26 -9.44
N ASP A 435 -10.40 -0.24 -9.69
CA ASP A 435 -10.61 0.30 -11.04
C ASP A 435 -9.52 1.27 -11.51
#